data_AF-A0A6B2C9Q2-F1
#
_entry.id   AF-A0A6B2C9Q2-F1
#
_cell.length_a   1.000
_cell.length_b   1.000
_cell.length_c   1.000
_cell.angle_alpha   90.00
_cell.angle_beta   90.00
_cell.angle_gamma   90.00
#
_symmetry.space_group_name_H-M   'P 1'
#
loop_
_entity.id
_entity.type
_entity.pdbx_description
1 polymer ?
#
loop_
_entity_poly.entity_id
_entity_poly.type
_entity_poly.pdbx_seq_one_letter_code
_entity_poly.pdbx_strand_id
1 'polypeptide(L)'
;MSLREVLDSLYVLREINVVKKIGVLEEKDRYKIIIIGSIGSEKGAVLLKEFLDGFLEAYGISGHEIYFEDNMVKIVLEKSYLETMMKISLEEEENSLR
;
A
#
# COMPACT_ATOMS: atom_id res chain seq x y z
N MET A 1 6.03 -9.44 7.44
CA MET A 1 5.53 -8.96 6.13
C MET A 1 6.48 -7.94 5.50
N SER A 2 6.82 -8.07 4.22
CA SER A 2 7.79 -7.24 3.49
C SER A 2 7.13 -6.26 2.52
N LEU A 3 7.84 -5.20 2.11
CA LEU A 3 7.39 -4.28 1.05
C LEU A 3 7.00 -5.03 -0.24
N ARG A 4 7.66 -6.16 -0.54
CA ARG A 4 7.35 -6.98 -1.70
C ARG A 4 5.93 -7.57 -1.63
N GLU A 5 5.51 -8.06 -0.48
CA GLU A 5 4.15 -8.62 -0.30
C GLU A 5 3.08 -7.54 -0.43
N VAL A 6 3.35 -6.33 0.07
CA VAL A 6 2.47 -5.17 -0.13
C VAL A 6 2.34 -4.83 -1.61
N LEU A 7 3.47 -4.80 -2.34
CA LEU A 7 3.47 -4.53 -3.77
C LEU A 7 2.74 -5.62 -4.56
N ASP A 8 3.04 -6.90 -4.30
CA ASP A 8 2.40 -8.05 -4.94
C ASP A 8 0.88 -8.03 -4.73
N SER A 9 0.42 -7.60 -3.56
CA SER A 9 -1.00 -7.46 -3.28
C SER A 9 -1.62 -6.25 -3.99
N LEU A 10 -0.91 -5.12 -4.07
CA LEU A 10 -1.33 -3.98 -4.89
C LEU A 10 -1.32 -4.30 -6.40
N TYR A 11 -0.53 -5.26 -6.85
CA TYR A 11 -0.52 -5.71 -8.24
C TYR A 11 -1.86 -6.33 -8.68
N VAL A 12 -2.66 -6.88 -7.75
CA VAL A 12 -4.04 -7.35 -8.03
C VAL A 12 -4.92 -6.22 -8.57
N LEU A 13 -4.65 -4.95 -8.21
CA LEU A 13 -5.36 -3.80 -8.73
C LEU A 13 -5.15 -3.58 -10.24
N ARG A 14 -4.12 -4.19 -10.84
CA ARG A 14 -3.93 -4.21 -12.30
C ARG A 14 -4.91 -5.15 -12.97
N GLU A 15 -5.32 -6.23 -12.32
CA GLU A 15 -6.25 -7.21 -12.89
C GLU A 15 -7.67 -6.64 -13.08
N ILE A 16 -8.06 -5.68 -12.24
CA ILE A 16 -9.34 -4.98 -12.34
C ILE A 16 -9.29 -3.74 -13.25
N ASN A 17 -8.23 -3.58 -14.06
CA ASN A 17 -8.03 -2.48 -15.04
C ASN A 17 -8.03 -1.05 -14.47
N VAL A 18 -8.04 -0.88 -13.15
CA VAL A 18 -7.98 0.44 -12.51
C VAL A 18 -6.55 1.00 -12.55
N VAL A 19 -5.55 0.12 -12.41
CA VAL A 19 -4.12 0.49 -12.32
C VAL A 19 -3.36 0.14 -13.59
N LYS A 20 -2.75 1.15 -14.21
CA LYS A 20 -1.87 0.98 -15.38
C LYS A 20 -0.42 0.74 -14.99
N LYS A 21 0.07 1.43 -13.95
CA LYS A 21 1.46 1.34 -13.52
C LYS A 21 1.58 1.52 -12.02
N ILE A 22 2.50 0.78 -11.41
CA ILE A 22 2.94 0.98 -10.03
C ILE A 22 4.42 1.34 -10.08
N GLY A 23 4.80 2.40 -9.40
CA GLY A 23 6.17 2.83 -9.16
C GLY A 23 6.44 2.90 -7.68
N VAL A 24 7.69 2.68 -7.28
CA VAL A 24 8.12 2.79 -5.89
C VAL A 24 9.34 3.68 -5.86
N LEU A 25 9.31 4.69 -5.00
CA LEU A 25 10.44 5.53 -4.68
C LEU A 25 10.81 5.30 -3.21
N GLU A 26 12.01 4.83 -2.97
CA GLU A 26 12.55 4.70 -1.62
C GLU A 26 13.23 6.01 -1.22
N GLU A 27 12.82 6.56 -0.08
CA GLU A 27 13.46 7.68 0.58
C GLU A 27 14.06 7.21 1.92
N LYS A 28 14.78 8.09 2.62
CA LYS A 28 15.50 7.72 3.85
C LYS A 28 14.60 7.03 4.88
N ASP A 29 13.45 7.62 5.17
CA ASP A 29 12.55 7.18 6.27
C ASP A 29 11.17 6.70 5.78
N ARG A 30 10.93 6.69 4.46
CA ARG A 30 9.62 6.33 3.87
C ARG A 30 9.77 5.68 2.50
N TYR A 31 8.76 4.91 2.11
CA TYR A 31 8.52 4.49 0.74
C TYR A 31 7.34 5.28 0.17
N LYS A 32 7.50 5.81 -1.04
CA LYS A 32 6.41 6.39 -1.81
C LYS A 32 6.01 5.41 -2.91
N ILE A 33 4.83 4.85 -2.80
CA ILE A 33 4.22 4.01 -3.84
C ILE A 33 3.34 4.92 -4.70
N ILE A 34 3.63 4.96 -5.99
CA ILE A 34 2.90 5.76 -6.96
C ILE A 34 2.12 4.81 -7.85
N ILE A 35 0.80 4.88 -7.77
CA ILE A 35 -0.12 4.09 -8.57
C ILE A 35 -0.70 5.01 -9.64
N ILE A 36 -0.39 4.74 -10.89
CA ILE A 36 -0.94 5.48 -12.03
C ILE A 36 -2.08 4.64 -12.59
N GLY A 37 -3.29 5.18 -12.53
CA GLY A 37 -4.51 4.52 -12.97
C GLY A 37 -5.26 5.33 -14.03
N SER A 38 -6.36 4.77 -14.54
CA SER A 38 -7.36 5.56 -15.26
C SER A 38 -8.61 5.66 -14.40
N ILE A 39 -8.55 6.58 -13.44
CA ILE A 39 -9.66 6.86 -12.55
C ILE A 39 -10.62 7.77 -13.32
N GLY A 40 -11.54 7.15 -14.05
CA GLY A 40 -12.43 7.85 -14.99
C GLY A 40 -13.47 8.79 -14.37
N SER A 41 -13.49 8.95 -13.04
CA SER A 41 -14.38 9.90 -12.36
C SER A 41 -13.94 10.18 -10.93
N GLU A 42 -14.35 11.32 -10.38
CA GLU A 42 -14.15 11.71 -8.98
C GLU A 42 -14.72 10.67 -8.00
N LYS A 43 -15.90 10.11 -8.30
CA LYS A 43 -16.49 9.00 -7.51
C LYS A 43 -15.62 7.75 -7.52
N GLY A 44 -15.00 7.43 -8.65
CA GLY A 44 -14.04 6.33 -8.75
C GLY A 44 -12.78 6.56 -7.91
N ALA A 45 -12.34 7.83 -7.79
CA ALA A 45 -11.21 8.19 -6.94
C ALA A 45 -11.51 7.94 -5.47
N VAL A 46 -12.69 8.37 -5.00
CA VAL A 46 -13.13 8.16 -3.61
C VAL A 46 -13.23 6.67 -3.28
N LEU A 47 -13.87 5.87 -4.13
CA LEU A 47 -13.99 4.43 -3.91
C LEU A 47 -12.63 3.73 -3.90
N LEU A 48 -11.71 4.12 -4.80
CA LEU A 48 -10.36 3.58 -4.80
C LEU A 48 -9.59 3.98 -3.54
N LYS A 49 -9.80 5.19 -3.03
CA LYS A 49 -9.20 5.63 -1.75
C LYS A 49 -9.67 4.74 -0.61
N GLU A 50 -10.99 4.58 -0.44
CA GLU A 50 -11.57 3.79 0.64
C GLU A 50 -11.12 2.33 0.58
N PHE A 51 -11.05 1.77 -0.64
CA PHE A 51 -10.51 0.43 -0.85
C PHE A 51 -9.04 0.35 -0.41
N LEU A 52 -8.20 1.30 -0.83
CA LEU A 52 -6.77 1.29 -0.52
C LEU A 52 -6.51 1.52 0.97
N ASP A 53 -7.25 2.42 1.61
CA ASP A 53 -7.17 2.66 3.06
C ASP A 53 -7.49 1.34 3.80
N GLY A 54 -8.65 0.73 3.52
CA GLY A 54 -9.04 -0.53 4.15
C GLY A 54 -8.12 -1.71 3.83
N PHE A 55 -7.57 -1.75 2.62
CA PHE A 55 -6.58 -2.73 2.23
C PHE A 55 -5.29 -2.58 3.05
N LEU A 56 -4.74 -1.36 3.18
CA LEU A 56 -3.51 -1.13 3.95
C LEU A 56 -3.73 -1.38 5.45
N GLU A 57 -4.89 -0.99 5.98
CA GLU A 57 -5.28 -1.28 7.37
C GLU A 57 -5.40 -2.78 7.65
N ALA A 58 -6.02 -3.55 6.73
CA ALA A 58 -6.12 -5.01 6.87
C ALA A 58 -4.75 -5.70 6.89
N TYR A 59 -3.74 -5.09 6.25
CA TYR A 59 -2.35 -5.51 6.28
C TYR A 59 -1.57 -4.89 7.46
N GLY A 60 -2.25 -4.24 8.41
CA GLY A 60 -1.67 -3.62 9.61
C GLY A 60 -0.77 -2.41 9.35
N ILE A 61 -0.80 -1.87 8.13
CA ILE A 61 0.01 -0.71 7.75
C ILE A 61 -0.75 0.56 8.19
N SER A 62 -0.58 0.92 9.46
CA SER A 62 -1.00 2.22 9.97
C SER A 62 -0.02 3.33 9.55
N GLY A 63 -0.47 4.59 9.52
CA GLY A 63 0.41 5.72 9.17
C GLY A 63 0.68 5.91 7.66
N HIS A 64 -0.29 5.56 6.80
CA HIS A 64 -0.21 5.83 5.36
C HIS A 64 -0.98 7.09 4.98
N GLU A 65 -0.53 7.77 3.92
CA GLU A 65 -1.23 8.91 3.34
C GLU A 65 -1.53 8.63 1.87
N ILE A 66 -2.79 8.84 1.46
CA ILE A 66 -3.25 8.65 0.08
C ILE A 66 -3.64 9.99 -0.54
N TYR A 67 -3.03 10.32 -1.67
CA TYR A 67 -3.28 11.53 -2.45
C TYR A 67 -3.75 11.21 -3.86
N PHE A 68 -4.64 12.03 -4.39
CA PHE A 68 -5.12 11.97 -5.77
C PHE A 68 -4.70 13.22 -6.54
N GLU A 69 -4.02 13.04 -7.66
CA GLU A 69 -3.54 14.13 -8.52
C GLU A 69 -3.54 13.66 -9.98
N ASP A 70 -4.28 14.32 -10.86
CA ASP A 70 -4.23 14.11 -12.31
C ASP A 70 -4.29 12.63 -12.77
N ASN A 71 -5.24 11.85 -12.23
CA ASN A 71 -5.41 10.40 -12.44
C ASN A 71 -4.34 9.49 -11.80
N MET A 72 -3.47 10.05 -10.97
CA MET A 72 -2.51 9.31 -10.16
C MET A 72 -3.01 9.21 -8.73
N VAL A 73 -2.75 8.06 -8.12
CA VAL A 73 -2.84 7.85 -6.68
C VAL A 73 -1.43 7.74 -6.14
N LYS A 74 -1.12 8.50 -5.11
CA LYS A 74 0.16 8.41 -4.40
C LYS A 74 -0.12 7.90 -3.00
N ILE A 75 0.55 6.83 -2.61
CA ILE A 75 0.51 6.25 -1.27
C ILE A 75 1.89 6.49 -0.65
N VAL A 76 1.94 7.16 0.49
CA VAL A 76 3.16 7.35 1.28
C VAL A 76 3.11 6.38 2.44
N LEU A 77 4.12 5.53 2.57
CA LEU A 77 4.28 4.56 3.65
C LEU A 77 5.55 4.88 4.43
N GLU A 78 5.44 5.10 5.74
CA GLU A 78 6.62 5.24 6.60
C GLU A 78 7.32 3.88 6.81
N LYS A 79 8.66 3.88 6.79
CA LYS A 79 9.46 2.64 6.97
C LYS A 79 9.28 2.04 8.36
N SER A 80 9.16 2.89 9.37
CA SER A 80 8.92 2.52 10.77
C SER A 80 7.74 1.57 10.95
N TYR A 81 6.66 1.75 10.19
CA TYR A 81 5.46 0.90 10.26
C TYR A 81 5.67 -0.45 9.59
N LEU A 82 6.32 -0.48 8.43
CA LEU A 82 6.72 -1.74 7.77
C LEU A 82 7.65 -2.56 8.67
N GLU A 83 8.63 -1.91 9.31
CA GLU A 83 9.56 -2.56 10.24
C GLU A 83 8.87 -3.06 11.52
N THR A 84 7.90 -2.30 12.04
CA THR A 84 7.09 -2.72 13.20
C THR A 84 6.28 -3.98 12.89
N MET A 85 5.65 -4.04 11.71
CA MET A 85 4.91 -5.22 11.25
C MET A 85 5.83 -6.44 11.02
N MET A 86 7.07 -6.22 10.55
CA MET A 86 8.06 -7.29 10.44
C MET A 86 8.45 -7.87 11.80
N LYS A 87 8.60 -7.02 12.82
CA LYS A 87 8.92 -7.47 14.19
C LYS A 87 7.79 -8.28 14.80
N ILE A 88 6.55 -7.82 14.69
CA ILE A 88 5.37 -8.54 15.20
C ILE A 88 5.23 -9.91 14.53
N SER A 89 5.39 -9.96 13.21
CA SER A 89 5.32 -11.21 12.44
C SER A 89 6.37 -12.24 12.86
N LEU A 90 7.59 -11.80 13.20
CA LEU A 90 8.66 -12.70 13.69
C LEU A 90 8.38 -13.20 15.11
N GLU A 91 7.85 -12.34 15.98
CA GLU A 91 7.49 -12.71 17.36
C GLU A 91 6.30 -13.67 17.41
N GLU A 92 5.34 -13.56 16.49
CA GLU A 92 4.22 -14.51 16.36
C GLU A 92 4.67 -15.88 15.83
N GLU A 93 5.58 -15.93 14.85
CA GLU A 93 6.17 -17.19 14.37
C GLU A 93 6.99 -17.90 15.46
N GLU A 94 7.82 -17.17 16.21
CA GLU A 94 8.58 -17.75 17.32
C GLU A 94 7.68 -18.29 18.44
N ASN A 95 6.57 -17.61 18.74
CA ASN A 95 5.61 -18.08 19.75
C ASN A 95 4.74 -19.25 19.26
N SER A 96 4.53 -19.41 17.96
CA SER A 96 3.79 -20.55 17.40
C SER A 96 4.65 -21.83 17.28
N LEU A 97 5.97 -21.67 17.29
CA LEU A 97 6.97 -22.76 17.25
C LEU A 97 7.39 -23.27 18.64
N ARG A 98 6.89 -22.67 19.72
CA ARG A 98 7.10 -23.08 21.13
C ARG A 98 5.91 -23.85 21.68
#